data_AF-A0A0Q4C6J5-F1
#
_entry.id   AF-A0A0Q4C6J5-F1
#
_cell.length_a   1.000
_cell.length_b   1.000
_cell.length_c   1.000
_cell.angle_alpha   90.00
_cell.angle_beta   90.00
_cell.angle_gamma   90.00
#
_symmetry.space_group_name_H-M   'P 1'
#
loop_
_entity.id
_entity.type
_entity.pdbx_description
1 polymer ?
#
loop_
_entity_poly.entity_id
_entity_poly.type
_entity_poly.pdbx_seq_one_letter_code
_entity_poly.pdbx_strand_id
1 'polypeptide(L)' 'MSLTARPAAPLLSATEERTYLIGRSEVHRQLAENTTEIEIRAIHLRMSRLYAEQAALIVMVLSD' A
#
# COMPACT_ATOMS: atom_id res chain seq x y z
N MET A 1 -19.72 13.32 -20.03
CA MET A 1 -19.22 12.81 -18.74
C MET A 1 -17.75 12.47 -18.95
N SER A 2 -16.83 13.34 -18.52
CA SER A 2 -15.39 13.10 -18.69
C SER A 2 -14.93 12.07 -17.65
N LEU A 3 -14.51 10.91 -18.13
CA LEU A 3 -13.68 9.98 -17.37
C LEU A 3 -12.33 10.68 -17.21
N THR A 4 -12.06 11.23 -16.02
CA THR A 4 -10.72 11.66 -15.67
C THR A 4 -9.84 10.41 -15.71
N ALA A 5 -9.05 10.30 -16.78
CA ALA A 5 -8.00 9.29 -16.87
C ALA A 5 -7.13 9.46 -15.61
N ARG A 6 -7.21 8.50 -14.68
CA ARG A 6 -6.20 8.39 -13.64
C ARG A 6 -4.86 8.39 -14.37
N PRO A 7 -3.89 9.25 -13.98
CA PRO A 7 -2.56 9.13 -14.54
C PRO A 7 -2.16 7.67 -14.37
N ALA A 8 -1.87 7.00 -15.49
CA ALA A 8 -1.44 5.62 -15.47
C ALA A 8 -0.20 5.59 -14.58
N ALA A 9 -0.37 5.06 -13.36
CA ALA A 9 0.78 4.71 -12.55
C ALA A 9 1.69 3.87 -13.45
N PRO A 10 3.03 4.01 -13.36
CA PRO A 10 3.93 3.14 -14.08
C PRO A 10 3.44 1.69 -13.94
N LEU A 11 3.24 1.00 -15.06
CA LEU A 11 2.82 -0.39 -15.06
C LEU A 11 3.98 -1.21 -14.50
N LEU A 12 4.00 -1.38 -13.18
CA LEU A 12 4.91 -2.27 -12.49
C LEU A 12 4.51 -3.71 -12.84
N SER A 13 5.50 -4.61 -12.95
CA SER A 13 5.20 -6.04 -12.89
C SER A 13 4.57 -6.38 -11.54
N ALA A 14 3.82 -7.47 -11.47
CA ALA A 14 3.19 -7.91 -10.22
C ALA A 14 4.21 -8.07 -9.07
N THR A 15 5.44 -8.51 -9.37
CA THR A 15 6.53 -8.61 -8.39
C THR A 15 7.03 -7.25 -7.91
N GLU A 16 7.21 -6.29 -8.82
CA GLU A 16 7.62 -4.92 -8.48
C GLU A 16 6.52 -4.20 -7.69
N GLU A 17 5.26 -4.37 -8.10
CA GLU A 17 4.10 -3.82 -7.41
C GLU A 17 3.99 -4.38 -5.99
N ARG A 18 4.10 -5.71 -5.82
CA ARG A 18 4.13 -6.35 -4.51
C ARG A 18 5.25 -5.79 -3.62
N THR A 19 6.45 -5.65 -4.17
CA THR A 19 7.61 -5.11 -3.44
C THR A 19 7.35 -3.68 -2.99
N TYR A 20 6.81 -2.85 -3.88
CA TYR A 20 6.41 -1.48 -3.57
C TYR A 20 5.38 -1.44 -2.43
N LEU A 21 4.31 -2.24 -2.52
CA LEU A 21 3.24 -2.27 -1.51
C LEU A 21 3.78 -2.70 -0.13
N ILE A 22 4.66 -3.72 -0.09
CA ILE A 22 5.32 -4.13 1.16
C ILE A 22 6.16 -2.99 1.74
N GLY A 23 6.94 -2.30 0.90
CA GLY A 23 7.73 -1.14 1.34
C GLY A 23 6.86 -0.02 1.90
N ARG A 24 5.74 0.30 1.24
CA ARG A 24 4.77 1.31 1.73
C ARG A 24 4.11 0.90 3.04
N SER A 25 3.74 -0.37 3.19
CA SER A 25 3.20 -0.91 4.44
C SER A 25 4.16 -0.66 5.61
N GLU A 26 5.44 -0.97 5.40
CA GLU A 26 6.48 -0.86 6.41
C GLU A 26 6.79 0.60 6.77
N VAL A 27 6.87 1.49 5.78
CA VAL A 27 7.01 2.93 6.03
C VAL A 27 5.88 3.46 6.90
N HIS A 28 4.63 3.06 6.62
CA HIS A 28 3.50 3.49 7.42
C HIS A 28 3.48 2.89 8.83
N ARG A 29 3.95 1.65 9.01
CA ARG A 29 4.15 1.07 10.35
C ARG A 29 5.13 1.89 11.18
N GLN A 30 6.29 2.21 10.59
CA GLN A 30 7.32 3.02 11.26
C GLN A 30 6.83 4.45 11.57
N LEU A 31 6.09 5.08 10.65
CA LEU A 31 5.49 6.38 10.92
C LEU A 31 4.49 6.31 12.08
N ALA A 32 3.66 5.26 12.15
CA ALA A 32 2.72 5.07 13.26
C ALA A 32 3.44 4.93 14.61
N GLU A 33 4.57 4.22 14.66
CA GLU A 33 5.37 4.02 15.87
C GLU A 33 5.97 5.33 16.41
N ASN A 34 6.29 6.24 15.50
CA ASN A 34 6.90 7.53 15.83
C ASN A 34 5.87 8.68 15.98
N THR A 35 4.58 8.41 15.78
CA THR A 35 3.51 9.42 15.87
C THR A 35 2.84 9.41 17.24
N THR A 36 2.80 10.56 17.90
CA THR A 36 2.17 10.73 19.22
C THR A 36 0.68 11.06 19.09
N GLU A 37 0.29 11.79 18.04
CA GLU A 37 -1.10 12.14 17.76
C GLU A 37 -1.92 10.90 17.38
N ILE A 38 -2.90 10.56 18.23
CA ILE A 38 -3.68 9.32 18.11
C ILE A 38 -4.36 9.20 16.73
N GLU A 39 -4.93 10.29 16.24
CA GLU A 39 -5.66 10.30 14.96
C GLU A 39 -4.73 10.05 13.76
N ILE A 40 -3.57 10.71 13.75
CA ILE A 40 -2.56 10.54 12.69
C ILE A 40 -1.97 9.13 12.75
N ARG A 41 -1.68 8.62 13.96
CA ARG A 41 -1.23 7.25 14.17
C ARG A 41 -2.24 6.24 13.62
N ALA A 42 -3.53 6.44 13.87
CA ALA A 42 -4.59 5.56 13.37
C ALA A 42 -4.64 5.54 11.83
N ILE A 43 -4.42 6.69 11.17
CA ILE A 43 -4.31 6.77 9.71
C ILE A 43 -3.12 5.95 9.22
N HIS A 44 -1.93 6.11 9.81
CA HIS A 44 -0.76 5.33 9.41
C HIS A 44 -0.94 3.82 9.63
N LEU A 45 -1.53 3.40 10.74
CA LEU A 45 -1.86 1.99 10.97
C LEU A 45 -2.83 1.45 9.93
N ARG A 46 -3.86 2.22 9.55
CA ARG A 46 -4.80 1.84 8.50
C ARG A 46 -4.11 1.71 7.14
N MET A 47 -3.25 2.66 6.78
CA MET A 47 -2.51 2.61 5.52
C MET A 47 -1.56 1.42 5.46
N SER A 48 -0.86 1.12 6.56
CA SER A 48 0.01 -0.05 6.66
C SER A 48 -0.76 -1.35 6.36
N ARG A 49 -1.92 -1.54 7.01
CA ARG A 49 -2.79 -2.71 6.79
C ARG A 49 -3.27 -2.80 5.34
N LEU A 50 -3.77 -1.70 4.77
CA LEU A 50 -4.27 -1.70 3.38
C LEU A 50 -3.19 -2.09 2.37
N TYR A 51 -1.97 -1.59 2.53
CA TYR A 51 -0.85 -1.96 1.65
C TYR A 51 -0.44 -3.42 1.82
N ALA A 52 -0.41 -3.94 3.06
CA ALA A 52 -0.10 -5.34 3.32
C ALA A 52 -1.17 -6.29 2.74
N GLU A 53 -2.45 -5.96 2.90
CA GLU A 53 -3.58 -6.71 2.35
C GLU A 53 -3.53 -6.74 0.81
N GLN A 54 -3.27 -5.59 0.17
CA GLN A 54 -3.10 -5.52 -1.28
C GLN A 54 -1.91 -6.37 -1.77
N ALA A 55 -0.77 -6.31 -1.07
CA ALA A 55 0.39 -7.15 -1.42
C ALA A 55 0.09 -8.65 -1.31
N ALA A 56 -0.72 -9.06 -0.32
CA ALA A 56 -1.13 -10.45 -0.15
C ALA A 56 -2.03 -10.94 -1.29
N LEU A 57 -2.94 -10.09 -1.78
CA LEU A 57 -3.79 -10.41 -2.93
C LEU A 57 -2.98 -10.68 -4.20
N ILE A 58 -1.87 -9.96 -4.43
CA ILE A 58 -0.99 -10.22 -5.58
C ILE A 58 -0.36 -11.61 -5.51
N VAL A 59 0.03 -12.08 -4.32
CA VAL A 59 0.58 -13.45 -4.14
C VAL A 59 -0.46 -14.50 -4.50
N MET A 60 -1.70 -14.31 -4.09
CA MET A 60 -2.80 -15.25 -4.37
C MET A 60 -3.06 -15.38 -5.87
N VAL A 61 -2.85 -14.31 -6.65
CA VAL A 61 -3.06 -14.30 -8.11
C VAL A 61 -1.86 -14.89 -8.89
N LEU A 62 -0.64 -14.82 -8.33
CA LEU A 62 0.56 -15.38 -8.97
C LEU A 62 0.81 -16.87 -8.67
N SER A 63 -0.03 -17.51 -7.85
CA SER A 63 0.18 -18.88 -7.37
C SER A 63 -0.47 -19.99 -8.23
N ASP A 64 -0.67 -19.75 -9.54
CA ASP A 64 -1.10 -20.75 -10.54
C ASP A 64 0.02 -21.06 -11.56
#